data_AF-A0A842SMF8-F1
#
_entry.id   AF-A0A842SMF8-F1
#
_cell.length_a   1.000
_cell.length_b   1.000
_cell.length_c   1.000
_cell.angle_alpha   90.00
_cell.angle_beta   90.00
_cell.angle_gamma   90.00
#
_symmetry.space_group_name_H-M   'P 1'
#
loop_
_entity.id
_entity.type
_entity.pdbx_description
1 polymer ?
#
loop_
_entity_poly.entity_id
_entity_poly.type
_entity_poly.pdbx_seq_one_letter_code
_entity_poly.pdbx_strand_id
1 'polypeptide(L)'
;MASKTLFSTFFLGAIVGGVLGLMVAPPLEKQPNLNQIADLEEQIIELQTNIADLETRFDELDVNNSIVVYVGSRNSMIYHRQSCLYVRQIDPGNRITFFSGKDAVSAGYRPCKVCLP
;
A
#
# COMPACT_ATOMS: atom_id res chain seq x y z
N MET A 1 -28.26 -52.22 6.58
CA MET A 1 -29.18 -53.05 7.38
C MET A 1 -28.79 -52.95 8.85
N ALA A 2 -29.78 -52.71 9.73
CA ALA A 2 -29.76 -52.75 11.20
C ALA A 2 -28.74 -51.83 11.92
N SER A 3 -29.15 -50.71 12.52
CA SER A 3 -29.96 -50.53 13.75
C SER A 3 -29.31 -51.08 15.02
N LYS A 4 -29.17 -50.20 16.01
CA LYS A 4 -29.24 -50.37 17.48
C LYS A 4 -28.56 -49.15 18.13
N THR A 5 -29.31 -48.07 18.36
CA THR A 5 -29.85 -47.71 19.68
C THR A 5 -28.79 -47.58 20.77
N LEU A 6 -28.52 -46.34 21.20
CA LEU A 6 -28.44 -45.96 22.61
C LEU A 6 -28.83 -44.48 22.71
N PHE A 7 -30.13 -44.25 22.70
CA PHE A 7 -30.73 -43.05 23.30
C PHE A 7 -30.39 -43.11 24.79
N SER A 8 -29.38 -42.36 25.22
CA SER A 8 -29.17 -42.10 26.65
C SER A 8 -30.13 -41.01 27.07
N THR A 9 -31.29 -41.46 27.50
CA THR A 9 -32.28 -40.71 28.26
C THR A 9 -31.64 -40.05 29.48
N PHE A 10 -31.55 -38.72 29.50
CA PHE A 10 -31.65 -37.96 30.75
C PHE A 10 -33.01 -37.28 30.75
N PHE A 11 -34.00 -38.03 31.23
CA PHE A 11 -35.35 -37.53 31.46
C PHE A 11 -35.45 -36.98 32.89
N LEU A 12 -36.00 -35.77 32.98
CA LEU A 12 -36.84 -35.21 34.06
C LEU A 12 -36.23 -34.89 35.44
N GLY A 13 -36.32 -33.61 35.79
CA GLY A 13 -36.25 -33.09 37.15
C GLY A 13 -36.76 -31.66 37.28
N ALA A 14 -38.07 -31.48 37.05
CA ALA A 14 -38.99 -30.39 37.46
C ALA A 14 -38.50 -28.96 37.81
N ILE A 15 -38.99 -28.02 36.99
CA ILE A 15 -39.62 -26.70 37.29
C ILE A 15 -39.74 -26.34 38.79
N VAL A 16 -39.05 -25.28 39.24
CA VAL A 16 -39.60 -24.19 40.09
C VAL A 16 -38.72 -22.95 39.90
N GLY A 17 -39.30 -21.80 39.53
CA GLY A 17 -38.64 -20.50 39.63
C GLY A 17 -38.86 -19.59 38.42
N GLY A 18 -40.10 -19.15 38.21
CA GLY A 18 -40.39 -18.09 37.26
C GLY A 18 -39.70 -16.79 37.69
N VAL A 19 -38.65 -16.40 36.99
CA VAL A 19 -38.30 -15.00 36.81
C VAL A 19 -38.47 -14.75 35.33
N LEU A 20 -39.63 -14.17 34.97
CA LEU A 20 -39.83 -13.50 33.69
C LEU A 20 -38.84 -12.33 33.68
N GLY A 21 -37.58 -12.62 33.33
CA GLY A 21 -36.60 -11.59 33.07
C GLY A 21 -37.16 -10.76 31.92
N LEU A 22 -37.57 -9.52 32.24
CA LEU A 22 -37.82 -8.50 31.24
C LEU A 22 -36.59 -8.48 30.33
N MET A 23 -36.75 -8.98 29.11
CA MET A 23 -35.78 -8.70 28.07
C MET A 23 -35.84 -7.20 27.85
N VAL A 24 -34.96 -6.47 28.54
CA VAL A 24 -34.69 -5.08 28.22
C VAL A 24 -34.09 -5.14 26.83
N ALA A 25 -34.93 -4.89 25.82
CA ALA A 25 -34.46 -4.68 24.47
C ALA A 25 -33.37 -3.60 24.53
N PRO A 26 -32.18 -3.83 23.93
CA PRO A 26 -31.15 -2.82 23.90
C PRO A 26 -31.73 -1.52 23.32
N PRO A 27 -31.32 -0.34 23.82
CA PRO A 27 -31.78 0.94 23.30
C PRO A 27 -31.62 0.95 21.79
N LEU A 28 -32.68 1.31 21.05
CA LEU A 28 -32.61 1.49 19.61
C LEU A 28 -31.52 2.53 19.33
N GLU A 29 -30.37 2.05 18.88
CA GLU A 29 -29.23 2.87 18.51
C GLU A 29 -29.71 3.82 17.42
N LYS A 30 -29.66 5.11 17.75
CA LYS A 30 -30.22 6.20 16.95
C LYS A 30 -29.60 6.12 15.56
N GLN A 31 -30.33 5.57 14.60
CA GLN A 31 -29.84 5.41 13.24
C GLN A 31 -29.42 6.79 12.71
N PRO A 32 -28.27 6.89 12.01
CA PRO A 32 -27.79 8.17 11.55
C PRO A 32 -28.86 8.79 10.64
N ASN A 33 -28.99 10.13 10.72
CA ASN A 33 -29.97 10.86 9.94
C ASN A 33 -29.74 10.58 8.45
N LEU A 34 -30.74 9.99 7.78
CA LEU A 34 -30.67 9.49 6.41
C LEU A 34 -30.13 10.52 5.41
N ASN A 35 -30.36 11.81 5.66
CA ASN A 35 -29.87 12.89 4.81
C ASN A 35 -28.37 13.13 4.98
N GLN A 36 -27.84 12.97 6.20
CA GLN A 36 -26.41 13.10 6.45
C GLN A 36 -25.62 11.96 5.82
N ILE A 37 -26.20 10.75 5.77
CA ILE A 37 -25.57 9.59 5.14
C ILE A 37 -25.47 9.82 3.62
N ALA A 38 -26.54 10.31 2.99
CA ALA A 38 -26.55 10.60 1.55
C ALA A 38 -25.52 11.68 1.16
N ASP A 39 -25.43 12.76 1.94
CA ASP A 39 -24.46 13.84 1.70
C ASP A 39 -23.00 13.37 1.87
N LEU A 40 -22.78 12.40 2.77
CA LEU A 40 -21.46 11.78 2.97
C LEU A 40 -21.11 10.81 1.83
N GLU A 41 -22.08 10.07 1.32
CA GLU A 41 -21.89 9.17 0.16
C GLU A 41 -21.51 9.97 -1.09
N GLU A 42 -22.12 11.13 -1.32
CA GLU A 42 -21.77 12.02 -2.43
C GLU A 42 -20.32 12.53 -2.33
N GLN A 43 -19.89 12.95 -1.13
CA GLN A 43 -18.51 13.37 -0.88
C GLN A 43 -17.51 12.23 -1.07
N ILE A 44 -17.86 11.00 -0.69
CA ILE A 44 -17.01 9.83 -0.88
C ILE A 44 -16.83 9.55 -2.38
N ILE A 45 -17.90 9.66 -3.18
CA ILE A 45 -17.83 9.46 -4.64
C ILE A 45 -16.92 10.50 -5.29
N GLU A 46 -17.05 11.78 -4.91
CA GLU A 46 -16.20 12.85 -5.44
C GLU A 46 -14.71 12.61 -5.11
N LEU A 47 -14.41 12.27 -3.86
CA LEU A 47 -13.05 11.96 -3.43
C LEU A 47 -12.49 10.74 -4.17
N GLN A 48 -13.30 9.70 -4.38
CA GLN A 48 -12.90 8.53 -5.15
C GLN A 48 -12.58 8.87 -6.60
N THR A 49 -13.38 9.74 -7.24
CA THR A 49 -13.11 10.19 -8.61
C THR A 49 -11.84 11.02 -8.71
N ASN A 50 -11.57 11.87 -7.72
CA ASN A 50 -10.33 12.66 -7.67
C ASN A 50 -9.11 11.77 -7.46
N ILE A 51 -9.22 10.70 -6.66
CA ILE A 51 -8.14 9.72 -6.51
C ILE A 51 -7.84 9.03 -7.85
N ALA A 52 -8.86 8.61 -8.59
CA ALA A 52 -8.68 7.96 -9.88
C ALA A 52 -8.02 8.89 -10.92
N ASP A 53 -8.37 10.18 -10.96
CA ASP A 53 -7.71 11.17 -11.83
C ASP A 53 -6.25 11.44 -11.41
N LEU A 54 -5.97 11.42 -10.10
CA LEU A 54 -4.61 11.60 -9.61
C LEU A 54 -3.71 10.40 -9.93
N GLU A 55 -4.25 9.18 -9.87
CA GLU A 55 -3.54 7.96 -10.26
C GLU A 55 -3.17 7.97 -11.75
N THR A 56 -4.11 8.33 -12.64
CA THR A 56 -3.82 8.43 -14.08
C THR A 56 -2.80 9.52 -14.39
N ARG A 57 -2.84 10.66 -13.68
CA ARG A 57 -1.84 11.73 -13.81
C ARG A 57 -0.47 11.32 -13.30
N PHE A 58 -0.38 10.44 -12.29
CA PHE A 58 0.89 9.93 -11.79
C PHE A 58 1.59 9.03 -12.83
N ASP A 59 0.83 8.21 -13.56
CA ASP A 59 1.35 7.37 -14.64
C ASP A 59 1.93 8.21 -15.81
N GLU A 60 1.31 9.36 -16.13
CA GLU A 60 1.84 10.30 -17.13
C GLU A 60 3.11 11.04 -16.65
N LEU A 61 3.25 11.21 -15.34
CA LEU A 61 4.44 11.81 -14.75
C LEU A 61 5.65 10.86 -14.78
N ASP A 62 5.48 9.54 -14.76
CA ASP A 62 6.61 8.59 -14.87
C ASP A 62 7.25 8.59 -16.27
N VAL A 63 6.45 8.87 -17.32
CA VAL A 63 6.97 8.98 -18.70
C VAL A 63 7.73 10.29 -18.93
N ASN A 64 7.34 11.37 -18.24
CA ASN A 64 7.97 12.69 -18.36
C ASN A 64 9.05 12.94 -17.29
N ASN A 65 9.01 12.21 -16.18
CA ASN A 65 10.08 12.16 -15.20
C ASN A 65 11.15 11.25 -15.78
N SER A 66 11.96 11.85 -16.65
CA SER A 66 13.32 11.42 -16.88
C SER A 66 14.06 11.47 -15.55
N ILE A 67 13.83 10.47 -14.69
CA ILE A 67 14.57 10.23 -13.46
C ILE A 67 16.01 10.19 -13.94
N VAL A 68 16.77 11.25 -13.67
CA VAL A 68 18.15 11.36 -14.13
C VAL A 68 18.94 10.37 -13.30
N VAL A 69 19.00 9.13 -13.77
CA VAL A 69 19.75 8.08 -13.12
C VAL A 69 21.23 8.35 -13.40
N TYR A 70 21.99 8.51 -12.32
CA TYR A 70 23.44 8.58 -12.39
C TYR A 70 24.01 7.16 -12.36
N VAL A 71 25.00 6.89 -13.20
CA VAL A 71 25.65 5.58 -13.28
C VAL A 71 27.07 5.69 -12.74
N GLY A 72 27.38 4.91 -11.71
CA GLY A 72 28.70 4.79 -11.11
C GLY A 72 29.45 3.53 -11.54
N SER A 73 30.78 3.59 -11.46
CA SER A 73 31.67 2.43 -11.55
C SER A 73 32.24 2.12 -10.18
N ARG A 74 31.99 0.90 -9.66
CA ARG A 74 32.56 0.42 -8.38
C ARG A 74 34.09 0.43 -8.36
N ASN A 75 34.74 0.28 -9.50
CA ASN A 75 36.19 0.21 -9.58
C ASN A 75 36.83 1.61 -9.51
N SER A 76 36.33 2.58 -10.29
CA SER A 76 36.91 3.92 -10.34
C SER A 76 36.32 4.89 -9.30
N MET A 77 35.21 4.50 -8.66
CA MET A 77 34.41 5.34 -7.76
C MET A 77 33.97 6.66 -8.43
N ILE A 78 33.78 6.64 -9.75
CA ILE A 78 33.28 7.79 -10.52
C ILE A 78 31.83 7.56 -10.88
N TYR A 79 31.00 8.59 -10.74
CA TYR A 79 29.62 8.60 -11.26
C TYR A 79 29.45 9.54 -12.46
N HIS A 80 28.51 9.19 -13.31
CA HIS A 80 28.28 9.80 -14.62
C HIS A 80 26.78 10.04 -14.83
N ARG A 81 26.41 10.98 -15.72
CA ARG A 81 25.05 10.99 -16.31
C ARG A 81 24.88 9.76 -17.20
N GLN A 82 23.66 9.22 -17.32
CA GLN A 82 23.40 8.03 -18.14
C GLN A 82 23.78 8.20 -19.62
N SER A 83 23.74 9.41 -20.14
CA SER A 83 24.15 9.76 -21.52
C SER A 83 25.67 9.88 -21.72
N CYS A 84 26.48 9.76 -20.67
CA CYS A 84 27.93 9.90 -20.77
C CYS A 84 28.56 8.74 -21.54
N LEU A 85 29.46 9.06 -22.48
CA LEU A 85 30.16 8.07 -23.32
C LEU A 85 30.92 7.01 -22.50
N TYR A 86 31.47 7.40 -21.35
CA TYR A 86 32.23 6.50 -20.48
C TYR A 86 31.35 5.44 -19.80
N VAL A 87 30.03 5.64 -19.70
CA VAL A 87 29.11 4.63 -19.12
C VAL A 87 29.17 3.32 -19.91
N ARG A 88 29.34 3.40 -21.23
CA ARG A 88 29.46 2.22 -22.11
C ARG A 88 30.72 1.40 -21.83
N GLN A 89 31.75 2.04 -21.28
CA GLN A 89 33.03 1.41 -20.95
C GLN A 89 33.05 0.82 -19.54
N ILE A 90 32.05 1.13 -18.71
CA ILE A 90 31.93 0.50 -17.40
C ILE A 90 31.47 -0.94 -17.61
N ASP A 91 32.25 -1.89 -17.09
CA ASP A 91 31.85 -3.30 -17.03
C ASP A 91 30.47 -3.43 -16.37
N PRO A 92 29.50 -4.13 -16.99
CA PRO A 92 28.16 -4.32 -16.42
C PRO A 92 28.16 -4.80 -14.96
N GLY A 93 29.07 -5.70 -14.57
CA GLY A 93 29.18 -6.18 -13.19
C GLY A 93 29.67 -5.11 -12.20
N ASN A 94 30.35 -4.09 -12.71
CA ASN A 94 30.86 -2.96 -11.91
C ASN A 94 29.94 -1.73 -11.94
N ARG A 95 28.80 -1.76 -12.65
CA ARG A 95 27.84 -0.65 -12.68
C ARG A 95 26.99 -0.61 -11.41
N ILE A 96 26.82 0.59 -10.90
CA ILE A 96 25.85 0.93 -9.85
C ILE A 96 25.05 2.15 -10.31
N THR A 97 23.81 2.31 -9.84
CA THR A 97 22.95 3.45 -10.18
C THR A 97 22.62 4.28 -8.94
N PHE A 98 22.44 5.58 -9.12
CA PHE A 98 22.04 6.52 -8.08
C PHE A 98 20.89 7.41 -8.58
N PHE A 99 19.99 7.77 -7.68
CA PHE A 99 18.86 8.67 -7.98
C PHE A 99 19.29 10.14 -8.02
N SER A 100 20.33 10.50 -7.27
CA SER A 100 20.90 11.85 -7.28
C SER A 100 22.43 11.84 -7.20
N GLY A 101 23.05 12.93 -7.65
CA GLY A 101 24.49 13.15 -7.48
C GLY A 101 24.88 13.23 -6.00
N LYS A 102 23.98 13.71 -5.12
CA LYS A 102 24.20 13.77 -3.67
C LYS A 102 24.30 12.38 -3.06
N ASP A 103 23.47 11.44 -3.51
CA ASP A 103 23.53 10.04 -3.04
C ASP A 103 24.84 9.39 -3.47
N ALA A 104 25.27 9.63 -4.72
CA ALA A 104 26.55 9.14 -5.23
C ALA A 104 27.73 9.69 -4.40
N VAL A 105 27.74 11.00 -4.14
CA VAL A 105 28.79 11.65 -3.32
C VAL A 105 28.79 11.12 -1.88
N SER A 106 27.61 10.93 -1.29
CA SER A 106 27.47 10.37 0.07
C SER A 106 27.96 8.91 0.14
N ALA A 107 27.82 8.16 -0.96
CA ALA A 107 28.39 6.83 -1.13
C ALA A 107 29.91 6.83 -1.45
N GLY A 108 30.55 8.00 -1.49
CA GLY A 108 31.99 8.15 -1.73
C GLY A 108 32.38 8.26 -3.21
N TYR A 109 31.42 8.44 -4.12
CA TYR A 109 31.70 8.58 -5.54
C TYR A 109 31.99 10.03 -5.91
N ARG A 110 32.95 10.22 -6.82
CA ARG A 110 33.29 11.54 -7.37
C ARG A 110 32.61 11.78 -8.72
N PRO A 111 32.23 13.02 -9.05
CA PRO A 111 31.64 13.32 -10.34
C PRO A 111 32.65 13.11 -11.48
N CYS A 112 32.14 12.64 -12.61
CA CYS A 112 32.90 12.60 -13.85
C CYS A 112 33.22 14.02 -14.32
N LYS A 113 34.50 14.29 -14.58
CA LYS A 113 34.99 15.59 -15.07
C LYS A 113 34.56 15.90 -16.51
N VAL A 114 34.06 14.92 -17.26
CA VAL A 114 33.69 15.09 -18.68
C VAL A 114 32.21 15.40 -18.84
N CYS A 115 31.33 14.61 -18.21
CA CYS A 115 29.88 14.86 -18.31
C CYS A 115 29.36 15.86 -17.27
N LEU A 116 30.21 16.31 -16.34
CA LEU A 116 29.91 17.28 -15.28
C LEU A 116 28.48 17.10 -14.75
N PRO A 117 28.23 15.94 -14.13
CA PRO A 117 26.92 15.57 -13.61
C PRO A 117 26.46 16.52 -12.50
#